data_AF-A0A7R9ZJC9-F1
#
_entry.id   AF-A0A7R9ZJC9-F1
#
_cell.length_a   1.000
_cell.length_b   1.000
_cell.length_c   1.000
_cell.angle_alpha   90.00
_cell.angle_beta   90.00
_cell.angle_gamma   90.00
#
_symmetry.space_group_name_H-M   'P 1'
#
loop_
_entity.id
_entity.type
_entity.pdbx_description
1 polymer ?
#
loop_
_entity_poly.entity_id
_entity_poly.type
_entity_poly.pdbx_seq_one_letter_code
_entity_poly.pdbx_strand_id
1 'polypeptide(L)'
;DDVMAEALANANAKVKLGERLRPVLEEEKYVAPFADKRNTSPAQTPNWTPESLDEYGRQMGKAQDWARKAKMGRFVSDPYETMDLSASFRAYFLSVMFLFAFAFGRSTPTLLGDFLHMSDTTSLPQALQAPALVLTLASIGSSVVCGALFASDLNRSKWVWGMKGLIGGPLAISQIRGLDKLVTYAEQEEDDKQQRQQASQ
;
A
#
# COMPACT_ATOMS: atom_id res chain seq x y z
N ASP A 1 5.21 30.08 27.19
CA ASP A 1 5.32 28.64 27.44
C ASP A 1 4.46 28.16 28.61
N ASP A 2 4.32 28.92 29.70
CA ASP A 2 3.50 28.51 30.85
C ASP A 2 2.00 28.32 30.56
N VAL A 3 1.42 29.15 29.68
CA VAL A 3 -0.01 29.06 29.31
C VAL A 3 -0.34 27.74 28.60
N MET A 4 0.61 27.20 27.83
CA MET A 4 0.43 25.94 27.10
C MET A 4 0.58 24.72 28.02
N ALA A 5 1.49 24.82 29.00
CA ALA A 5 1.67 23.79 30.02
C ALA A 5 0.44 23.70 30.95
N GLU A 6 -0.14 24.83 31.32
CA GLU A 6 -1.35 24.90 32.14
C GLU A 6 -2.58 24.35 31.41
N ALA A 7 -2.71 24.62 30.10
CA ALA A 7 -3.78 24.07 29.27
C ALA A 7 -3.70 22.53 29.15
N LEU A 8 -2.49 21.98 29.01
CA LEU A 8 -2.26 20.52 28.94
C LEU A 8 -2.52 19.83 30.27
N ALA A 9 -2.14 20.44 31.39
CA ALA A 9 -2.42 19.90 32.72
C ALA A 9 -3.92 19.83 33.01
N ASN A 10 -4.66 20.90 32.67
CA ASN A 10 -6.11 20.95 32.84
C ASN A 10 -6.87 19.98 31.92
N ALA A 11 -6.41 19.78 30.68
CA ALA A 11 -7.00 18.79 29.77
C ALA A 11 -6.84 17.36 30.32
N ASN A 12 -5.65 17.02 30.82
CA ASN A 12 -5.37 15.71 31.39
C ASN A 12 -6.14 15.44 32.70
N ALA A 13 -6.37 16.48 33.50
CA ALA A 13 -7.19 16.38 34.71
C ALA A 13 -8.66 16.06 34.37
N LYS A 14 -9.22 16.71 33.35
CA LYS A 14 -10.61 16.49 32.88
C LYS A 14 -10.81 15.08 32.30
N VAL A 15 -9.82 14.54 31.57
CA VAL A 15 -9.85 13.15 31.08
C VAL A 15 -9.89 12.14 32.22
N LYS A 16 -9.11 12.37 33.29
CA LYS A 16 -9.08 11.49 34.46
C LYS A 16 -10.39 11.50 35.25
N LEU A 17 -11.16 12.59 35.19
CA LEU A 17 -12.47 12.73 35.83
C LEU A 17 -13.62 12.09 35.02
N GLY A 18 -13.35 11.55 33.83
CA GLY A 18 -14.37 10.90 33.00
C GLY A 18 -15.38 11.87 32.39
N GLU A 19 -15.19 13.19 32.57
CA GLU A 19 -15.96 14.20 31.85
C GLU A 19 -15.55 14.14 30.37
N ARG A 20 -16.54 13.91 29.50
CA ARG A 20 -16.34 14.01 28.05
C ARG A 20 -15.78 15.40 27.75
N LEU A 21 -14.56 15.46 27.20
CA LEU A 21 -13.96 16.66 26.61
C LEU A 21 -14.73 17.11 25.35
N ARG A 22 -16.06 17.26 25.42
CA ARG A 22 -16.76 18.16 24.51
C ARG A 22 -16.61 19.55 25.10
N PRO A 23 -15.82 20.44 24.51
CA PRO A 23 -15.99 21.83 24.86
C PRO A 23 -17.31 22.29 24.24
N VAL A 24 -18.06 23.00 25.06
CA VAL A 24 -18.99 24.08 24.71
C VAL A 24 -18.30 25.00 23.68
N LEU A 25 -18.25 24.56 22.42
CA LEU A 25 -17.82 25.36 21.26
C LEU A 25 -19.02 25.95 20.53
N GLU A 26 -20.25 25.69 21.01
CA GLU A 26 -21.48 26.15 20.37
C GLU A 26 -21.97 27.51 20.88
N GLU A 27 -21.47 28.07 21.99
CA GLU A 27 -22.15 29.24 22.59
C GLU A 27 -21.33 30.51 22.78
N GLU A 28 -19.99 30.50 22.72
CA GLU A 28 -19.23 31.77 22.85
C GLU A 28 -18.13 31.91 21.79
N LYS A 29 -18.47 32.71 20.76
CA LYS A 29 -17.55 33.41 19.85
C LYS A 29 -16.70 32.52 18.93
N TYR A 30 -17.36 31.81 18.01
CA TYR A 30 -16.77 31.66 16.68
C TYR A 30 -16.73 33.02 15.99
N VAL A 31 -15.69 33.82 16.28
CA VAL A 31 -15.26 34.85 15.35
C VAL A 31 -14.72 34.11 14.15
N ALA A 32 -15.46 34.15 13.03
CA ALA A 32 -15.01 33.62 11.76
C ALA A 32 -13.56 34.05 11.53
N PRO A 33 -12.61 33.13 11.26
CA PRO A 33 -11.22 33.49 11.07
C PRO A 33 -11.15 34.45 9.89
N PHE A 34 -10.70 35.69 10.16
CA PHE A 34 -10.38 36.73 9.17
C PHE A 34 -11.10 36.57 7.83
N ALA A 35 -12.39 36.92 7.80
CA ALA A 35 -13.07 37.16 6.54
C ALA A 35 -12.36 38.34 5.86
N ASP A 36 -11.46 38.03 4.93
CA ASP A 36 -10.86 39.02 4.05
C ASP A 36 -11.99 39.74 3.31
N LYS A 37 -12.22 41.01 3.67
CA LYS A 37 -13.31 41.84 3.13
C LYS A 37 -13.18 42.08 1.62
N ARG A 38 -12.10 41.60 0.99
CA ARG A 38 -11.86 41.72 -0.45
C ARG A 38 -12.38 40.53 -1.25
N ASN A 39 -12.93 39.49 -0.63
CA ASN A 39 -13.44 38.32 -1.35
C ASN A 39 -14.97 38.26 -1.37
N THR A 40 -15.56 38.85 -2.41
CA THR A 40 -17.02 38.89 -2.66
C THR A 40 -17.52 37.71 -3.48
N SER A 41 -16.78 36.58 -3.54
CA SER A 41 -17.24 35.40 -4.26
C SER A 41 -18.08 34.49 -3.36
N PRO A 42 -19.26 34.02 -3.80
CA PRO A 42 -20.21 33.26 -2.95
C PRO A 42 -19.75 31.85 -2.54
N ALA A 43 -18.49 31.45 -2.79
CA ALA A 43 -18.01 30.07 -2.64
C ALA A 43 -16.67 29.94 -1.86
N GLN A 44 -16.48 30.74 -0.80
CA GLN A 44 -15.21 30.78 -0.05
C GLN A 44 -15.19 30.07 1.30
N THR A 45 -16.33 29.62 1.83
CA THR A 45 -16.30 28.68 2.96
C THR A 45 -15.77 27.35 2.43
N PRO A 46 -14.59 26.89 2.88
CA PRO A 46 -14.11 25.62 2.41
C PRO A 46 -15.09 24.54 2.88
N ASN A 47 -15.38 23.55 2.04
CA ASN A 47 -16.40 22.50 2.27
C ASN A 47 -16.02 21.50 3.39
N TRP A 48 -15.24 21.90 4.40
CA TRP A 48 -15.02 21.07 5.57
C TRP A 48 -16.19 21.26 6.55
N THR A 49 -16.92 20.19 6.80
CA THR A 49 -17.83 20.11 7.95
C THR A 49 -17.03 19.67 9.18
N PRO A 50 -17.48 19.99 10.41
CA PRO A 50 -16.87 19.46 11.63
C PRO A 50 -16.75 17.93 11.61
N GLU A 51 -17.73 17.24 11.02
CA GLU A 51 -17.72 15.79 10.82
C GLU A 51 -16.56 15.33 9.91
N SER A 52 -16.30 16.05 8.81
CA SER A 52 -15.20 15.74 7.90
C SER A 52 -13.81 15.92 8.54
N LEU A 53 -13.66 16.90 9.45
CA LEU A 53 -12.43 17.11 10.23
C LEU A 53 -12.20 15.97 11.24
N ASP A 54 -13.27 15.51 11.88
CA ASP A 54 -13.23 14.40 12.84
C ASP A 54 -12.86 13.08 12.16
N GLU A 55 -13.42 12.81 10.98
CA GLU A 55 -13.05 11.65 10.17
C GLU A 55 -11.57 11.70 9.76
N TYR A 56 -11.10 12.85 9.29
CA TYR A 56 -9.70 13.05 8.93
C TYR A 56 -8.76 12.85 10.13
N GLY A 57 -9.13 13.39 11.30
CA GLY A 57 -8.40 13.20 12.56
C GLY A 57 -8.33 11.73 12.98
N ARG A 58 -9.43 10.98 12.87
CA ARG A 58 -9.45 9.53 13.12
C ARG A 58 -8.57 8.75 12.15
N GLN A 59 -8.59 9.10 10.87
CA GLN A 59 -7.76 8.45 9.86
C GLN A 59 -6.27 8.72 10.12
N MET A 60 -5.91 9.96 10.42
CA MET A 60 -4.53 10.35 10.78
C MET A 60 -4.06 9.67 12.06
N GLY A 61 -4.91 9.62 13.08
CA GLY A 61 -4.62 8.92 14.33
C GLY A 61 -4.37 7.43 14.10
N LYS A 62 -5.24 6.77 13.32
CA LYS A 62 -5.04 5.37 12.92
C LYS A 62 -3.72 5.18 12.18
N ALA A 63 -3.43 6.01 11.19
CA ALA A 63 -2.20 5.90 10.39
C ALA A 63 -0.93 6.08 11.26
N GLN A 64 -0.91 7.07 12.16
CA GLN A 64 0.20 7.29 13.09
C GLN A 64 0.39 6.13 14.05
N ASP A 65 -0.71 5.60 14.60
CA ASP A 65 -0.64 4.49 15.54
C ASP A 65 -0.16 3.20 14.85
N TRP A 66 -0.58 3.02 13.60
CA TRP A 66 -0.11 1.93 12.74
C TRP A 66 1.38 2.05 12.40
N ALA A 67 1.84 3.25 12.03
CA ALA A 67 3.27 3.52 11.79
C ALA A 67 4.11 3.29 13.05
N ARG A 68 3.60 3.67 14.22
CA ARG A 68 4.24 3.40 15.52
C ARG A 68 4.34 1.90 15.80
N LYS A 69 3.24 1.14 15.58
CA LYS A 69 3.23 -0.32 15.72
C LYS A 69 4.22 -0.99 14.75
N ALA A 70 4.34 -0.47 13.52
CA ALA A 70 5.32 -0.91 12.52
C ALA A 70 6.75 -0.79 13.03
N LYS A 71 7.11 0.40 13.52
CA LYS A 71 8.45 0.69 14.03
C LYS A 71 8.80 -0.16 15.25
N MET A 72 7.80 -0.55 16.03
CA MET A 72 7.96 -1.39 17.23
C MET A 72 7.98 -2.90 16.89
N GLY A 73 7.90 -3.30 15.63
CA GLY A 73 7.90 -4.71 15.22
C GLY A 73 6.70 -5.50 15.72
N ARG A 74 5.55 -4.83 15.97
CA ARG A 74 4.35 -5.46 16.54
C ARG A 74 3.44 -6.13 15.51
N PHE A 75 3.85 -6.16 14.24
CA PHE A 75 3.16 -6.94 13.22
C PHE A 75 3.61 -8.39 13.29
N VAL A 76 2.67 -9.30 13.09
CA VAL A 76 2.99 -10.71 12.90
C VAL A 76 3.94 -10.80 11.71
N SER A 77 5.15 -11.31 11.94
CA SER A 77 6.15 -11.46 10.87
C SER A 77 5.59 -12.38 9.79
N ASP A 78 5.19 -11.82 8.66
CA ASP A 78 4.72 -12.61 7.53
C ASP A 78 5.93 -13.12 6.72
N PRO A 79 6.14 -14.44 6.62
CA PRO A 79 7.23 -15.00 5.82
C PRO A 79 7.19 -14.52 4.36
N TYR A 80 6.01 -14.16 3.84
CA TYR A 80 5.81 -13.66 2.48
C TYR A 80 6.09 -12.16 2.30
N GLU A 81 6.37 -11.38 3.34
CA GLU A 81 6.85 -9.99 3.20
C GLU A 81 8.36 -9.89 2.98
N THR A 82 9.08 -11.01 3.08
CA THR A 82 10.50 -11.03 2.68
C THR A 82 10.63 -11.01 1.16
N MET A 83 11.74 -10.46 0.66
CA MET A 83 12.10 -10.52 -0.76
C MET A 83 12.58 -11.90 -1.21
N ASP A 84 12.34 -12.94 -0.39
CA ASP A 84 12.63 -14.30 -0.82
C ASP A 84 11.62 -14.72 -1.90
N LEU A 85 12.13 -14.87 -3.11
CA LEU A 85 11.35 -15.25 -4.28
C LEU A 85 11.26 -16.78 -4.31
N SER A 86 10.03 -17.31 -4.42
CA SER A 86 9.84 -18.72 -4.70
C SER A 86 10.53 -19.13 -6.01
N ALA A 87 10.93 -20.40 -6.13
CA ALA A 87 11.62 -20.90 -7.32
C ALA A 87 10.81 -20.63 -8.61
N SER A 88 9.48 -20.67 -8.52
CA SER A 88 8.55 -20.37 -9.62
C SER A 88 8.70 -18.92 -10.11
N PHE A 89 8.82 -17.95 -9.20
CA PHE A 89 9.05 -16.56 -9.60
C PHE A 89 10.41 -16.36 -10.26
N ARG A 90 11.44 -17.03 -9.72
CA ARG A 90 12.79 -16.95 -10.29
C ARG A 90 12.79 -17.51 -11.72
N ALA A 91 12.14 -18.65 -11.94
CA ALA A 91 12.01 -19.25 -13.27
C ALA A 91 11.23 -18.37 -14.24
N TYR A 92 10.12 -17.77 -13.80
CA TYR A 92 9.33 -16.83 -14.60
C TYR A 92 10.15 -15.58 -14.96
N PHE A 93 10.82 -14.98 -13.99
CA PHE A 93 11.63 -13.78 -14.23
C PHE A 93 12.76 -14.07 -15.23
N LEU A 94 13.47 -15.19 -15.05
CA LEU A 94 14.53 -15.60 -15.96
C LEU A 94 14.00 -15.87 -17.37
N SER A 95 12.84 -16.50 -17.52
CA SER A 95 12.25 -16.77 -18.83
C SER A 95 11.80 -15.50 -19.54
N VAL A 96 11.18 -14.55 -18.82
CA VAL A 96 10.78 -13.25 -19.38
C VAL A 96 12.02 -12.43 -19.76
N MET A 97 13.03 -12.37 -18.90
CA MET A 97 14.29 -11.67 -19.20
C MET A 97 15.00 -12.28 -20.39
N PHE A 98 15.07 -13.61 -20.46
CA PHE A 98 15.66 -14.32 -21.59
C PHE A 98 14.90 -14.02 -22.88
N LEU A 99 13.58 -14.16 -22.87
CA LEU A 99 12.74 -13.87 -24.03
C LEU A 99 12.86 -12.41 -24.48
N PHE A 100 12.88 -11.47 -23.55
CA PHE A 100 13.03 -10.04 -23.85
C PHE A 100 14.41 -9.73 -24.44
N ALA A 101 15.47 -10.24 -23.83
CA ALA A 101 16.84 -10.11 -24.34
C ALA A 101 16.97 -10.74 -25.74
N PHE A 102 16.27 -11.84 -25.99
CA PHE A 102 16.27 -12.49 -27.29
C PHE A 102 15.50 -11.69 -28.35
N ALA A 103 14.31 -11.22 -28.01
CA ALA A 103 13.43 -10.49 -28.92
C ALA A 103 13.96 -9.07 -29.28
N PHE A 104 14.64 -8.40 -28.33
CA PHE A 104 15.12 -7.03 -28.48
C PHE A 104 16.64 -6.89 -28.52
N GLY A 105 17.39 -7.97 -28.29
CA GLY A 105 18.84 -7.99 -28.34
C GLY A 105 19.35 -7.80 -29.77
N ARG A 106 20.16 -6.77 -29.98
CA ARG A 106 20.77 -6.50 -31.30
C ARG A 106 21.73 -7.60 -31.75
N SER A 107 22.32 -8.34 -30.81
CA SER A 107 23.24 -9.46 -31.06
C SER A 107 22.56 -10.81 -31.28
N THR A 108 21.25 -10.89 -31.03
CA THR A 108 20.49 -12.14 -31.11
C THR A 108 20.35 -12.68 -32.54
N PRO A 109 19.96 -11.89 -33.55
CA PRO A 109 19.78 -12.41 -34.91
C PRO A 109 21.08 -12.94 -35.54
N THR A 110 22.22 -12.33 -35.22
CA THR A 110 23.55 -12.82 -35.67
C THR A 110 23.91 -14.16 -35.02
N LEU A 111 23.73 -14.29 -33.69
CA LEU A 111 23.99 -15.54 -32.99
C LEU A 111 23.08 -16.68 -33.48
N LEU A 112 21.81 -16.39 -33.80
CA LEU A 112 20.89 -17.41 -34.29
C LEU A 112 21.17 -17.85 -35.72
N GLY A 113 21.55 -16.90 -36.58
CA GLY A 113 21.99 -17.22 -37.94
C GLY A 113 23.15 -18.21 -37.92
N ASP A 114 24.13 -17.98 -37.05
CA ASP A 114 25.32 -18.80 -36.93
C ASP A 114 25.04 -20.17 -36.27
N PHE A 115 24.19 -20.24 -35.23
CA PHE A 115 23.90 -21.50 -34.53
C PHE A 115 22.90 -22.41 -35.24
N LEU A 116 21.83 -21.84 -35.81
CA LEU A 116 20.70 -22.61 -36.37
C LEU A 116 20.78 -22.76 -37.90
N HIS A 117 21.79 -22.18 -38.55
CA HIS A 117 21.92 -22.16 -40.02
C HIS A 117 20.63 -21.68 -40.73
N MET A 118 19.89 -20.76 -40.11
CA MET A 118 18.66 -20.22 -40.71
C MET A 118 19.01 -19.16 -41.74
N SER A 119 18.51 -19.34 -42.97
CA SER A 119 18.69 -18.38 -44.08
C SER A 119 17.90 -17.08 -43.89
N ASP A 120 16.86 -17.09 -43.05
CA ASP A 120 16.03 -15.92 -42.76
C ASP A 120 16.00 -15.62 -41.25
N THR A 121 16.99 -14.85 -40.80
CA THR A 121 17.22 -14.50 -39.38
C THR A 121 16.32 -13.38 -38.87
N THR A 122 15.52 -12.78 -39.75
CA THR A 122 14.72 -11.58 -39.42
C THR A 122 13.32 -11.92 -38.92
N SER A 123 12.74 -13.04 -39.37
CA SER A 123 11.35 -13.42 -39.09
C SER A 123 11.14 -13.90 -37.64
N LEU A 124 12.11 -14.63 -37.08
CA LEU A 124 12.00 -15.23 -35.75
C LEU A 124 12.05 -14.19 -34.60
N PRO A 125 12.99 -13.23 -34.56
CA PRO A 125 12.97 -12.17 -33.56
C PRO A 125 11.70 -11.32 -33.62
N GLN A 126 11.22 -11.01 -34.83
CA GLN A 126 9.97 -10.26 -35.03
C GLN A 126 8.76 -11.00 -34.42
N ALA A 127 8.67 -12.32 -34.61
CA ALA A 127 7.60 -13.13 -34.00
C ALA A 127 7.68 -13.15 -32.46
N LEU A 128 8.87 -13.06 -31.87
CA LEU A 128 9.07 -13.08 -30.42
C LEU A 128 8.89 -11.71 -29.75
N GLN A 129 8.95 -10.61 -30.50
CA GLN A 129 8.76 -9.25 -29.97
C GLN A 129 7.38 -9.03 -29.36
N ALA A 130 6.32 -9.52 -30.03
CA ALA A 130 4.96 -9.35 -29.52
C ALA A 130 4.75 -10.08 -28.17
N PRO A 131 5.06 -11.38 -28.03
CA PRO A 131 5.02 -12.08 -26.74
C PRO A 131 5.89 -11.43 -25.66
N ALA A 132 7.12 -11.02 -26.01
CA ALA A 132 8.03 -10.36 -25.08
C ALA A 132 7.41 -9.06 -24.53
N LEU A 133 6.87 -8.19 -25.39
CA LEU A 133 6.20 -6.96 -24.96
C LEU A 133 4.97 -7.24 -24.10
N VAL A 134 4.14 -8.20 -24.49
CA VAL A 134 2.95 -8.59 -23.71
C VAL A 134 3.34 -9.03 -22.30
N LEU A 135 4.36 -9.87 -22.17
CA LEU A 135 4.84 -10.32 -20.85
C LEU A 135 5.44 -9.18 -20.04
N THR A 136 6.18 -8.27 -20.69
CA THR A 136 6.78 -7.11 -20.01
C THR A 136 5.70 -6.14 -19.50
N LEU A 137 4.69 -5.86 -20.33
CA LEU A 137 3.54 -5.04 -19.94
C LEU A 137 2.71 -5.73 -18.86
N ALA A 138 2.55 -7.06 -18.92
CA ALA A 138 1.90 -7.82 -17.86
C ALA A 138 2.66 -7.72 -16.54
N SER A 139 4.00 -7.73 -16.55
CA SER A 139 4.83 -7.51 -15.36
C SER A 139 4.68 -6.10 -14.79
N ILE A 140 4.69 -5.07 -15.64
CA ILE A 140 4.47 -3.68 -15.20
C ILE A 140 3.05 -3.52 -14.62
N GLY A 141 2.04 -4.03 -15.33
CA GLY A 141 0.65 -4.01 -14.88
C GLY A 141 0.47 -4.75 -13.55
N SER A 142 1.12 -5.89 -13.39
CA SER A 142 1.13 -6.63 -12.13
C SER A 142 1.79 -5.85 -11.00
N SER A 143 2.91 -5.17 -11.26
CA SER A 143 3.55 -4.29 -10.26
C SER A 143 2.59 -3.24 -9.71
N VAL A 144 1.86 -2.56 -10.59
CA VAL A 144 0.86 -1.55 -10.21
C VAL A 144 -0.30 -2.19 -9.45
N VAL A 145 -0.86 -3.28 -9.96
CA VAL A 145 -2.00 -3.97 -9.35
C VAL A 145 -1.65 -4.54 -7.97
N CYS A 146 -0.50 -5.18 -7.82
CA CYS A 146 -0.03 -5.71 -6.54
C CYS A 146 0.31 -4.60 -5.55
N GLY A 147 1.08 -3.59 -5.98
CA GLY A 147 1.56 -2.53 -5.08
C GLY A 147 0.52 -1.47 -4.72
N ALA A 148 -0.31 -1.05 -5.67
CA ALA A 148 -1.26 0.04 -5.47
C ALA A 148 -2.63 -0.44 -5.00
N LEU A 149 -3.16 -1.53 -5.56
CA LEU A 149 -4.50 -2.02 -5.27
C LEU A 149 -4.45 -3.02 -4.10
N PHE A 150 -3.92 -4.22 -4.35
CA PHE A 150 -4.03 -5.33 -3.39
C PHE A 150 -3.22 -5.11 -2.10
N ALA A 151 -2.01 -4.58 -2.18
CA ALA A 151 -1.20 -4.36 -0.97
C ALA A 151 -1.83 -3.32 -0.04
N SER A 152 -2.53 -2.32 -0.57
CA SER A 152 -3.20 -1.30 0.25
C SER A 152 -4.39 -1.91 1.00
N ASP A 153 -5.18 -2.75 0.34
CA ASP A 153 -6.36 -3.37 0.94
C ASP A 153 -6.00 -4.37 2.05
N LEU A 154 -4.89 -5.08 1.86
CA LEU A 154 -4.40 -6.11 2.78
C LEU A 154 -3.45 -5.58 3.84
N ASN A 155 -3.26 -4.25 3.95
CA ASN A 155 -2.34 -3.69 4.94
C ASN A 155 -0.90 -4.24 4.78
N ARG A 156 -0.43 -4.39 3.54
CA ARG A 156 0.90 -4.94 3.23
C ARG A 156 1.81 -3.89 2.62
N SER A 157 3.12 -4.15 2.63
CA SER A 157 4.10 -3.24 2.03
C SER A 157 3.90 -3.07 0.51
N LYS A 158 3.47 -1.87 0.09
CA LYS A 158 3.26 -1.51 -1.33
C LYS A 158 4.53 -1.68 -2.17
N TRP A 159 5.68 -1.33 -1.59
CA TRP A 159 6.98 -1.42 -2.28
C TRP A 159 7.38 -2.88 -2.53
N VAL A 160 7.29 -3.74 -1.50
CA VAL A 160 7.66 -5.16 -1.63
C VAL A 160 6.75 -5.84 -2.65
N TRP A 161 5.44 -5.63 -2.56
CA TRP A 161 4.49 -6.23 -3.49
C TRP A 161 4.55 -5.63 -4.88
N GLY A 162 4.89 -4.35 -5.02
CA GLY A 162 5.18 -3.74 -6.31
C GLY A 162 6.39 -4.39 -6.99
N MET A 163 7.47 -4.61 -6.24
CA MET A 163 8.66 -5.31 -6.76
C MET A 163 8.39 -6.78 -7.08
N LYS A 164 7.63 -7.49 -6.22
CA LYS A 164 7.21 -8.87 -6.50
C LYS A 164 6.29 -8.95 -7.73
N GLY A 165 5.41 -7.98 -7.92
CA GLY A 165 4.59 -7.85 -9.12
C GLY A 165 5.41 -7.62 -10.38
N LEU A 166 6.47 -6.82 -10.29
CA LEU A 166 7.37 -6.56 -11.42
C LEU A 166 8.18 -7.82 -11.81
N ILE A 167 8.75 -8.50 -10.81
CA ILE A 167 9.60 -9.68 -11.02
C ILE A 167 8.75 -10.90 -11.41
N GLY A 168 7.65 -11.10 -10.69
CA GLY A 168 6.81 -12.28 -10.78
C GLY A 168 5.64 -12.18 -11.75
N GLY A 169 5.40 -10.97 -12.28
CA GLY A 169 4.30 -10.71 -13.19
C GLY A 169 2.97 -11.19 -12.62
N PRO A 170 2.08 -11.75 -13.45
CA PRO A 170 0.74 -12.17 -13.02
C PRO A 170 0.71 -13.20 -11.87
N LEU A 171 1.79 -13.97 -11.65
CA LEU A 171 1.88 -14.92 -10.54
C LEU A 171 1.88 -14.24 -9.17
N ALA A 172 2.35 -12.98 -9.10
CA ALA A 172 2.30 -12.22 -7.86
C ALA A 172 0.87 -11.81 -7.48
N ILE A 173 -0.01 -11.65 -8.49
CA ILE A 173 -1.41 -11.31 -8.27
C ILE A 173 -2.15 -12.49 -7.64
N SER A 174 -1.91 -13.72 -8.11
CA SER A 174 -2.56 -14.90 -7.51
C SER A 174 -2.10 -15.12 -6.07
N GLN A 175 -0.82 -14.88 -5.77
CA GLN A 175 -0.32 -14.98 -4.41
C GLN A 175 -0.89 -13.92 -3.48
N ILE A 176 -0.89 -12.64 -3.89
CA ILE A 176 -1.42 -11.58 -3.03
C ILE A 176 -2.91 -11.73 -2.77
N ARG A 177 -3.67 -12.28 -3.72
CA ARG A 177 -5.10 -12.59 -3.54
C ARG A 177 -5.36 -13.73 -2.56
N GLY A 178 -4.43 -14.66 -2.43
CA GLY A 178 -4.54 -15.78 -1.49
C GLY A 178 -4.06 -15.44 -0.08
N LEU A 179 -3.62 -14.21 0.16
CA LEU A 179 -3.08 -13.78 1.43
C LEU A 179 -4.12 -13.00 2.22
N ASP A 180 -4.20 -13.33 3.51
CA ASP A 180 -5.04 -12.60 4.44
C ASP A 180 -4.45 -11.22 4.77
N LYS A 181 -5.32 -10.36 5.31
CA LYS A 181 -4.95 -9.03 5.79
C LYS A 181 -3.91 -9.15 6.89
N LEU A 182 -2.89 -8.30 6.85
CA LEU A 182 -1.87 -8.28 7.91
C LEU A 182 -2.48 -7.71 9.21
N VAL A 183 -2.40 -8.50 10.27
CA VAL A 183 -2.96 -8.21 11.59
C VAL A 183 -1.82 -8.01 12.60
N THR A 184 -2.03 -7.17 13.61
CA THR A 184 -1.06 -6.98 14.70
C THR A 184 -1.18 -8.09 15.74
N TYR A 185 -0.12 -8.38 16.51
CA TYR A 185 -0.17 -9.43 17.54
C TYR A 185 -1.33 -9.23 18.54
N ALA A 186 -1.66 -7.99 18.89
CA ALA A 186 -2.76 -7.69 19.81
C ALA A 186 -4.14 -8.04 19.21
N GLU A 187 -4.33 -7.76 17.92
CA GLU A 187 -5.58 -8.10 17.22
C GLU A 187 -5.68 -9.62 17.04
N GLN A 188 -4.57 -10.32 16.78
CA GLN A 188 -4.54 -11.78 16.72
C GLN A 188 -4.92 -12.43 18.06
N GLU A 189 -4.42 -11.90 19.18
CA GLU A 189 -4.80 -12.36 20.51
C GLU A 189 -6.29 -12.13 20.83
N GLU A 190 -6.88 -11.03 20.33
CA GLU A 190 -8.31 -10.76 20.50
C GLU A 190 -9.16 -11.73 19.69
N ASP A 191 -8.78 -12.00 18.44
CA ASP A 191 -9.47 -12.97 17.58
C ASP A 191 -9.39 -14.39 18.16
N ASP A 192 -8.22 -14.81 18.65
CA ASP A 192 -8.04 -16.11 19.31
C ASP A 192 -8.92 -16.26 20.56
N LYS A 193 -9.07 -15.20 21.34
CA LYS A 193 -9.96 -15.19 22.52
C LYS A 193 -11.41 -15.35 22.11
N GLN A 194 -11.85 -14.67 21.06
CA GLN A 194 -13.21 -14.77 20.54
C GLN A 194 -13.50 -16.19 20.01
N GLN A 195 -12.58 -16.77 19.25
CA GLN A 195 -12.72 -18.14 18.74
C GLN A 195 -12.83 -19.17 19.87
N ARG A 196 -12.02 -19.03 20.94
CA ARG A 196 -12.10 -19.92 22.12
C ARG A 196 -13.43 -19.79 22.86
N GLN A 197 -13.97 -18.59 22.97
CA GLN A 197 -15.29 -18.38 23.58
C GLN A 197 -16.40 -19.04 22.76
N GLN A 198 -16.36 -18.93 21.43
CA GLN A 198 -17.33 -19.57 20.55
C GLN A 198 -17.23 -21.10 20.58
N ALA A 199 -16.03 -21.67 20.68
CA ALA A 199 -15.83 -23.12 20.78
C ALA A 199 -16.25 -23.73 22.13
N SER A 200 -16.46 -22.89 23.16
CA SER A 200 -16.89 -23.29 24.50
C SER A 200 -18.40 -23.24 24.73
N GLN A 201 -19.16 -22.74 23.74
CA GLN A 201 -20.63 -22.71 23.73
C GLN A 201 -21.18 -23.91 22.96
#